data_AF-A0A940PJR9-F1
#
_entry.id   AF-A0A940PJR9-F1
#
_cell.length_a   1.000
_cell.length_b   1.000
_cell.length_c   1.000
_cell.angle_alpha   90.00
_cell.angle_beta   90.00
_cell.angle_gamma   90.00
#
_symmetry.space_group_name_H-M   'P 1'
#
loop_
_entity.id
_entity.type
_entity.pdbx_description
1 polymer ?
#
loop_
_entity_poly.entity_id
_entity_poly.type
_entity_poly.pdbx_seq_one_letter_code
_entity_poly.pdbx_strand_id
1 'polypeptide(L)' 'MGTSTKYVLKQLLKIIIVIALILGLFVAGTMIGYGVIGDGKSKDVFKEETWTHITDFFK' A
#
# COMPACT_ATOMS: atom_id res chain seq x y z
N MET A 1 -15.98 31.66 -15.04
CA MET A 1 -15.09 30.77 -14.26
C MET A 1 -15.67 29.35 -14.26
N GLY A 2 -15.53 28.57 -15.34
CA GLY A 2 -16.39 27.37 -15.54
C GLY A 2 -15.70 26.02 -15.73
N THR A 3 -14.42 26.01 -16.10
CA THR A 3 -13.78 24.79 -16.62
C THR A 3 -12.47 24.46 -15.90
N SER A 4 -11.60 25.45 -15.65
CA SER A 4 -10.26 25.24 -15.06
C SER A 4 -10.29 24.55 -13.69
N THR A 5 -11.15 24.97 -12.76
CA THR A 5 -11.25 24.38 -11.41
C THR A 5 -11.74 22.93 -11.45
N LYS A 6 -12.65 22.59 -12.37
CA LYS A 6 -13.17 21.23 -12.54
C LYS A 6 -12.07 20.29 -13.04
N TYR A 7 -11.18 20.77 -13.91
CA TYR A 7 -10.02 19.99 -14.37
C TYR A 7 -9.02 19.73 -13.24
N VAL A 8 -8.71 20.74 -12.42
CA VAL A 8 -7.82 20.59 -11.27
C VAL A 8 -8.39 19.59 -10.27
N LEU A 9 -9.66 19.71 -9.90
CA LEU A 9 -10.34 18.76 -9.01
C LEU A 9 -10.33 17.34 -9.56
N LYS A 10 -10.62 17.16 -10.85
CA LYS A 10 -10.58 15.84 -11.51
C LYS A 10 -9.17 15.24 -11.50
N GLN A 11 -8.13 16.07 -11.68
CA GLN A 11 -6.75 15.63 -11.67
C GLN A 11 -6.31 15.20 -10.26
N LEU A 12 -6.65 15.99 -9.22
CA LEU A 12 -6.38 15.63 -7.83
C LEU A 12 -7.08 14.32 -7.44
N LEU A 13 -8.33 14.12 -7.87
CA LEU A 13 -9.04 12.87 -7.64
C LEU A 13 -8.32 11.67 -8.28
N LYS A 14 -7.85 11.80 -9.52
CA LYS A 14 -7.05 10.75 -10.18
C LYS A 14 -5.77 10.45 -9.41
N ILE A 15 -5.05 11.47 -8.94
CA ILE A 15 -3.82 11.29 -8.16
C ILE A 15 -4.12 10.51 -6.88
N ILE A 16 -5.18 10.88 -6.15
CA ILE A 16 -5.60 10.17 -4.94
C ILE A 16 -5.93 8.70 -5.24
N ILE A 17 -6.65 8.43 -6.33
CA ILE A 17 -6.96 7.06 -6.75
C ILE A 17 -5.69 6.28 -7.08
N VAL A 18 -4.74 6.87 -7.81
CA VAL A 18 -3.46 6.21 -8.13
C VAL A 18 -2.68 5.91 -6.86
N ILE A 19 -2.61 6.84 -5.91
CA ILE A 19 -1.96 6.63 -4.61
C ILE A 19 -2.65 5.49 -3.85
N ALA A 20 -3.98 5.48 -3.82
CA ALA A 20 -4.75 4.40 -3.16
C ALA A 20 -4.49 3.03 -3.81
N LEU A 21 -4.38 2.97 -5.15
CA LEU A 21 -4.03 1.75 -5.86
C LEU A 21 -2.61 1.27 -5.53
N ILE A 22 -1.65 2.20 -5.45
CA ILE A 22 -0.26 1.87 -5.05
C ILE A 22 -0.24 1.30 -3.63
N LEU A 23 -0.93 1.93 -2.68
CA LEU A 23 -1.04 1.44 -1.31
C LEU A 23 -1.72 0.07 -1.26
N GLY A 24 -2.79 -0.13 -2.04
CA GLY A 24 -3.46 -1.43 -2.15
C GLY A 24 -2.56 -2.52 -2.70
N LEU A 25 -1.80 -2.22 -3.77
CA LEU A 25 -0.82 -3.15 -4.35
C LEU A 25 0.34 -3.43 -3.39
N PHE A 26 0.77 -2.44 -2.62
CA PHE A 26 1.80 -2.61 -1.61
C PHE A 26 1.35 -3.58 -0.51
N VAL A 27 0.15 -3.37 0.04
CA VAL A 27 -0.44 -4.27 1.04
C VAL A 27 -0.66 -5.67 0.45
N ALA A 28 -1.20 -5.78 -0.77
CA ALA A 28 -1.35 -7.08 -1.42
C ALA A 28 0.00 -7.78 -1.63
N GLY A 29 1.02 -7.04 -2.06
CA GLY A 29 2.38 -7.55 -2.26
C GLY A 29 3.02 -8.04 -0.97
N THR A 30 2.88 -7.30 0.13
CA THR A 30 3.39 -7.71 1.44
C THR A 30 2.60 -8.88 2.02
N MET A 31 1.29 -8.94 1.82
CA MET A 31 0.44 -10.09 2.21
C MET A 31 0.83 -11.37 1.47
N ILE A 32 1.17 -11.27 0.17
CA ILE A 32 1.66 -12.39 -0.62
C ILE A 32 3.10 -12.75 -0.23
N GLY A 33 4.00 -11.77 -0.10
CA GLY A 33 5.40 -12.00 0.24
C GLY A 33 5.56 -12.60 1.64
N TYR A 34 4.95 -12.01 2.66
CA TYR A 34 4.99 -12.53 4.02
C TYR A 34 4.18 -13.82 4.18
N GLY A 35 3.02 -13.90 3.53
CA GLY A 35 2.08 -15.00 3.73
C GLY A 35 2.34 -16.26 2.92
N VAL A 36 2.66 -16.09 1.63
CA VAL A 36 2.84 -17.23 0.70
C VAL A 36 4.31 -17.65 0.62
N ILE A 37 5.24 -16.69 0.66
CA ILE A 37 6.67 -16.98 0.56
C ILE A 37 7.32 -17.11 1.95
N GLY A 38 6.87 -16.32 2.93
CA GLY A 38 7.46 -16.24 4.27
C GLY A 38 6.85 -17.15 5.34
N ASP A 39 5.94 -18.07 4.98
CA ASP A 39 5.22 -18.96 5.93
C ASP A 39 4.45 -18.26 7.06
N GLY A 40 4.32 -16.92 7.00
CA GLY A 40 3.58 -16.12 7.97
C GLY A 40 2.07 -16.09 7.69
N LYS A 41 1.25 -15.59 8.62
CA LYS A 41 -0.17 -15.34 8.30
C LYS A 41 -0.28 -14.03 7.55
N SER A 42 -0.90 -14.01 6.37
CA SER A 42 -1.06 -12.79 5.56
C SER A 42 -1.69 -11.61 6.32
N LYS A 43 -2.50 -11.86 7.36
CA LYS A 43 -3.11 -10.82 8.20
C LYS A 43 -2.12 -10.16 9.17
N ASP A 44 -0.99 -10.78 9.46
CA ASP A 44 0.00 -10.23 10.38
C ASP A 44 0.79 -9.07 9.75
N VAL A 45 0.67 -8.82 8.45
CA VAL A 45 1.23 -7.63 7.78
C VAL A 45 0.74 -6.30 8.39
N PHE A 46 -0.43 -6.31 9.02
CA PHE A 46 -0.97 -5.14 9.74
C PHE A 46 -0.43 -5.00 11.18
N LYS A 47 0.33 -5.97 11.67
CA LYS A 47 0.97 -5.91 12.99
C LYS A 47 2.36 -5.31 12.87
N GLU A 48 2.69 -4.45 13.81
CA GLU A 48 4.02 -3.83 13.93
C GLU A 48 5.13 -4.88 14.12
N GLU A 49 4.87 -5.93 14.91
CA GLU A 49 5.81 -7.05 15.15
C GLU A 49 6.33 -7.68 13.85
N THR A 50 5.49 -7.79 12.81
CA THR A 50 5.90 -8.36 11.51
C THR A 50 6.97 -7.51 10.83
N TRP A 51 6.87 -6.19 10.93
CA TRP A 51 7.85 -5.28 10.35
C TRP A 51 9.15 -5.31 11.13
N THR A 52 9.09 -5.37 12.46
CA THR A 52 10.28 -5.59 13.31
C THR A 52 11.00 -6.88 12.93
N HIS A 53 10.25 -7.98 12.77
CA HIS A 53 10.79 -9.28 12.40
C HIS A 53 11.42 -9.29 11.00
N ILE A 54 10.83 -8.55 10.03
CA ILE A 54 11.42 -8.35 8.70
C ILE A 54 12.68 -7.49 8.78
N THR A 55 12.70 -6.42 9.59
CA THR A 55 13.89 -5.56 9.72
C THR A 55 15.03 -6.25 10.47
N ASP A 56 14.73 -7.14 11.39
CA ASP A 56 15.73 -7.96 12.08
C ASP A 56 16.43 -8.93 11.12
N PHE A 57 15.77 -9.38 10.04
CA PHE A 57 16.41 -10.16 8.97
C PHE A 57 17.50 -9.40 8.22
N PHE A 58 17.42 -8.07 8.16
CA PHE A 58 18.40 -7.23 7.47
C PHE A 58 19.57 -6.80 8.37
N LYS A 59 19.51 -7.13 9.66
CA LYS A 59 20.57 -6.83 10.63
C LYS A 59 21.60 -7.96 10.67
#